data_AF-K0KRA3-F1
#
_entry.id   AF-K0KRA3-F1
#
_cell.length_a   1.000
_cell.length_b   1.000
_cell.length_c   1.000
_cell.angle_alpha   90.00
_cell.angle_beta   90.00
_cell.angle_gamma   90.00
#
_symmetry.space_group_name_H-M   'P 1'
#
loop_
_entity.id
_entity.type
_entity.pdbx_description
1 polymer ?
#
loop_
_entity_poly.entity_id
_entity_poly.type
_entity_poly.pdbx_seq_one_letter_code
_entity_poly.pdbx_strand_id
1 'polypeptide(L)'
;MALTKRIQRIIIVIAIIITVIYFSAFKSTKTTSSTSRSSTSQDNFKPKIADFGGNPLGEGIVNGESKDQKGYNWVFELINANIPKNVGKLTEYKNNEIAKEKFATDDDFVYSREYLSNLLILSDEQLDILKKTHESYKSSILKDQHKSFHSENSKPNGNGIVFVGGIKFSWLSFIGIQQLRILGCNLPIEVFIGDENEYEEEFCENILPKYNARCTVLHKEIGDITKKLDTKISGYQYKNLAFLVSNFENILFLDADNVPMKDPTPLFNSKVMNDHGLVIWPDAWARTTHPKYFEIAGVEVKDQIIRGPYKGQDANSLNLEKDVSFHDLENTLPNPSSESGMILINKTKHSKTLLLSLYYNIFGPKLYYTLFSQGSAGEGDKETFIAAAFVLGNKYYQVLQPFKFIGYHYDGNFNSKALGQADPVTDYENFLKGSHLDDYNNLIDAPNSVKPDIFFMHLSYPKLIPFALLNDDEIIKSKDQNKHIRMYLSSTEAAGYDFELRIFQILTAALCEDYKDYSPISERLIGLKFKEYWGQDPKTFCPQLIDHVKFLKENPE
;
A
#
# COMPACT_ATOMS: atom_id res chain seq x y z
N MET A 1 24.54 29.33 -0.17
CA MET A 1 24.04 28.01 -0.62
C MET A 1 23.19 27.26 0.43
N ALA A 2 23.49 27.33 1.73
CA ALA A 2 22.67 26.68 2.77
C ALA A 2 21.32 27.37 3.09
N LEU A 3 21.23 28.70 2.90
CA LEU A 3 20.02 29.49 3.21
C LEU A 3 18.87 29.24 2.21
N THR A 4 19.20 28.92 0.95
CA THR A 4 18.22 28.72 -0.14
C THR A 4 17.49 27.39 -0.04
N LYS A 5 18.15 26.33 0.47
CA LYS A 5 17.53 25.01 0.73
C LYS A 5 16.54 25.05 1.90
N ARG A 6 16.73 25.96 2.86
CA ARG A 6 15.86 26.11 4.04
C ARG A 6 14.52 26.77 3.72
N ILE A 7 14.51 27.69 2.74
CA ILE A 7 13.30 28.39 2.28
C ILE A 7 12.43 27.48 1.38
N GLN A 8 13.04 26.66 0.51
CA GLN A 8 12.30 25.67 -0.28
C GLN A 8 11.57 24.62 0.59
N ARG A 9 12.14 24.24 1.73
CA ARG A 9 11.55 23.23 2.63
C ARG A 9 10.36 23.75 3.44
N ILE A 10 10.34 25.04 3.80
CA ILE A 10 9.22 25.66 4.55
C ILE A 10 7.96 25.79 3.68
N ILE A 11 8.12 25.99 2.37
CA ILE A 11 7.00 26.15 1.43
C ILE A 11 6.26 24.82 1.21
N ILE A 12 6.97 23.68 1.22
CA ILE A 12 6.38 22.34 1.04
C ILE A 12 5.44 21.97 2.20
N VAL A 13 5.79 22.34 3.44
CA VAL A 13 4.98 22.03 4.64
C VAL A 13 3.67 22.84 4.66
N ILE A 14 3.66 24.05 4.12
CA ILE A 14 2.46 24.91 4.11
C ILE A 14 1.42 24.41 3.09
N ALA A 15 1.84 23.78 2.00
CA ALA A 15 0.93 23.26 0.97
C ALA A 15 0.07 22.06 1.45
N ILE A 16 0.59 21.26 2.39
CA ILE A 16 -0.08 20.07 2.93
C ILE A 16 -1.18 20.43 3.94
N ILE A 17 -1.04 21.56 4.66
CA ILE A 17 -2.00 21.98 5.69
C ILE A 17 -3.30 22.53 5.08
N ILE A 18 -3.24 23.12 3.88
CA ILE A 18 -4.41 23.73 3.21
C ILE A 18 -5.39 22.66 2.69
N THR A 19 -4.92 21.45 2.41
CA THR A 19 -5.72 20.36 1.80
C THR A 19 -6.71 19.73 2.77
N VAL A 20 -6.50 19.84 4.08
CA VAL A 20 -7.35 19.21 5.11
C VAL A 20 -8.69 19.97 5.31
N ILE A 21 -8.74 21.26 4.99
CA ILE A 21 -9.89 22.12 5.33
C ILE A 21 -11.03 22.07 4.28
N TYR A 22 -10.77 21.60 3.05
CA TYR A 22 -11.73 21.76 1.95
C TYR A 22 -12.82 20.66 1.86
N PHE A 23 -12.75 19.58 2.65
CA PHE A 23 -13.59 18.39 2.46
C PHE A 23 -14.98 18.43 3.13
N SER A 24 -15.44 19.55 3.67
CA SER A 24 -16.65 19.57 4.54
C SER A 24 -17.92 20.21 3.99
N ALA A 25 -18.09 20.50 2.70
CA ALA A 25 -19.38 21.00 2.20
C ALA A 25 -19.64 20.77 0.70
N PHE A 26 -20.61 19.90 0.34
CA PHE A 26 -21.88 20.26 -0.35
C PHE A 26 -22.63 19.03 -0.91
N LYS A 27 -23.96 19.03 -0.73
CA LYS A 27 -24.94 18.00 -1.15
C LYS A 27 -25.77 18.49 -2.36
N SER A 28 -25.95 17.58 -3.33
CA SER A 28 -27.15 17.21 -4.11
C SER A 28 -28.02 18.26 -4.86
N THR A 29 -28.30 18.02 -6.15
CA THR A 29 -29.68 17.73 -6.68
C THR A 29 -29.68 17.25 -8.14
N LYS A 30 -30.65 16.40 -8.49
CA LYS A 30 -30.83 15.56 -9.71
C LYS A 30 -31.56 16.26 -10.86
N THR A 31 -31.35 15.83 -12.12
CA THR A 31 -32.41 15.35 -13.05
C THR A 31 -31.88 14.78 -14.40
N THR A 32 -32.74 13.95 -15.01
CA THR A 32 -32.64 12.93 -16.10
C THR A 32 -32.73 13.49 -17.55
N SER A 33 -32.21 12.88 -18.64
CA SER A 33 -32.79 11.70 -19.33
C SER A 33 -32.09 11.34 -20.69
N SER A 34 -32.18 10.04 -21.03
CA SER A 34 -31.98 9.18 -22.25
C SER A 34 -31.71 9.75 -23.66
N THR A 35 -31.03 9.09 -24.64
CA THR A 35 -31.33 7.81 -25.36
C THR A 35 -30.21 7.54 -26.43
N SER A 36 -29.49 6.41 -26.48
CA SER A 36 -29.64 5.14 -27.27
C SER A 36 -29.14 5.06 -28.75
N ARG A 37 -28.30 4.03 -29.04
CA ARG A 37 -28.00 3.25 -30.30
C ARG A 37 -26.55 3.41 -30.84
N SER A 38 -25.84 2.43 -31.43
CA SER A 38 -25.80 0.94 -31.42
C SER A 38 -24.69 0.45 -32.39
N SER A 39 -23.93 -0.62 -32.04
CA SER A 39 -23.20 -1.63 -32.90
C SER A 39 -22.06 -1.16 -33.84
N THR A 40 -20.90 -1.83 -34.10
CA THR A 40 -20.35 -3.22 -33.95
C THR A 40 -18.87 -3.16 -34.46
N SER A 41 -17.79 -3.49 -33.74
CA SER A 41 -17.14 -4.77 -33.33
C SER A 41 -16.46 -5.64 -34.42
N GLN A 42 -15.15 -5.95 -34.24
CA GLN A 42 -14.41 -7.20 -34.55
C GLN A 42 -12.95 -7.09 -34.00
N ASP A 43 -12.52 -7.72 -32.88
CA ASP A 43 -12.08 -9.13 -32.60
C ASP A 43 -10.72 -9.53 -33.26
N ASN A 44 -9.72 -10.21 -32.63
CA ASN A 44 -9.68 -11.19 -31.52
C ASN A 44 -8.23 -11.47 -30.98
N PHE A 45 -8.05 -11.61 -29.65
CA PHE A 45 -6.98 -12.42 -28.99
C PHE A 45 -7.56 -13.05 -27.70
N LYS A 46 -7.30 -14.36 -27.43
CA LYS A 46 -7.82 -15.09 -26.25
C LYS A 46 -6.69 -15.77 -25.44
N PRO A 47 -6.39 -15.34 -24.20
CA PRO A 47 -5.44 -16.04 -23.32
C PRO A 47 -6.07 -17.25 -22.61
N LYS A 48 -5.25 -18.24 -22.22
CA LYS A 48 -5.68 -19.39 -21.39
C LYS A 48 -5.94 -18.91 -19.95
N ILE A 49 -7.17 -19.11 -19.48
CA ILE A 49 -7.64 -18.76 -18.13
C ILE A 49 -7.01 -19.74 -17.12
N ALA A 50 -6.45 -19.22 -16.01
CA ALA A 50 -5.94 -20.09 -14.95
C ALA A 50 -7.10 -20.78 -14.22
N ASP A 51 -6.88 -22.02 -13.80
CA ASP A 51 -7.78 -22.72 -12.91
C ASP A 51 -7.61 -22.14 -11.50
N PHE A 52 -8.58 -21.31 -11.07
CA PHE A 52 -8.59 -20.66 -9.77
C PHE A 52 -8.96 -21.60 -8.61
N GLY A 53 -9.11 -22.91 -8.85
CA GLY A 53 -9.33 -23.89 -7.79
C GLY A 53 -10.56 -23.56 -6.96
N GLY A 54 -11.70 -23.35 -7.62
CA GLY A 54 -12.99 -23.05 -7.02
C GLY A 54 -14.10 -23.21 -8.06
N ASN A 55 -15.25 -23.72 -7.64
CA ASN A 55 -16.40 -24.01 -8.51
C ASN A 55 -16.69 -22.79 -9.43
N PRO A 56 -16.82 -22.97 -10.76
CA PRO A 56 -17.34 -21.91 -11.61
C PRO A 56 -18.71 -21.54 -11.04
N LEU A 57 -18.92 -20.27 -10.68
CA LEU A 57 -20.17 -19.81 -10.10
C LEU A 57 -21.35 -20.20 -11.00
N GLY A 58 -22.05 -21.26 -10.59
CA GLY A 58 -23.14 -21.87 -11.31
C GLY A 58 -24.03 -22.61 -10.32
N GLU A 59 -25.25 -22.07 -10.17
CA GLU A 59 -26.44 -22.61 -9.51
C GLU A 59 -26.64 -22.36 -8.01
N GLY A 60 -27.55 -21.43 -7.72
CA GLY A 60 -28.53 -21.57 -6.64
C GLY A 60 -28.25 -20.82 -5.33
N ILE A 61 -28.55 -19.52 -5.29
CA ILE A 61 -28.89 -18.86 -4.03
C ILE A 61 -30.27 -19.38 -3.62
N VAL A 62 -30.30 -20.34 -2.70
CA VAL A 62 -31.48 -20.66 -1.90
C VAL A 62 -31.07 -20.55 -0.44
N ASN A 63 -31.68 -19.58 0.25
CA ASN A 63 -31.69 -19.38 1.70
C ASN A 63 -31.04 -20.51 2.52
N GLY A 64 -29.76 -20.31 2.86
CA GLY A 64 -28.99 -21.20 3.72
C GLY A 64 -27.53 -20.75 3.73
N GLU A 65 -26.96 -20.53 4.91
CA GLU A 65 -25.52 -20.28 5.09
C GLU A 65 -24.73 -21.31 4.26
N SER A 66 -23.82 -20.83 3.40
CA SER A 66 -23.00 -21.76 2.62
C SER A 66 -22.14 -22.59 3.58
N LYS A 67 -22.00 -23.89 3.30
CA LYS A 67 -21.23 -24.83 4.14
C LYS A 67 -19.76 -24.43 4.34
N ASP A 68 -19.24 -23.47 3.56
CA ASP A 68 -17.84 -23.03 3.56
C ASP A 68 -17.54 -21.85 4.51
N GLN A 69 -18.56 -21.15 5.04
CA GLN A 69 -18.36 -20.00 5.95
C GLN A 69 -17.70 -20.34 7.29
N LYS A 70 -17.61 -21.64 7.64
CA LYS A 70 -16.95 -22.09 8.87
C LYS A 70 -15.43 -22.00 8.83
N GLY A 71 -14.84 -21.72 7.66
CA GLY A 71 -13.40 -21.74 7.45
C GLY A 71 -12.58 -20.73 8.25
N TYR A 72 -13.05 -19.49 8.37
CA TYR A 72 -12.25 -18.37 8.90
C TYR A 72 -12.67 -17.92 10.30
N ASN A 73 -13.71 -18.53 10.89
CA ASN A 73 -14.28 -18.11 12.16
C ASN A 73 -13.26 -18.13 13.32
N TRP A 74 -12.35 -19.10 13.31
CA TRP A 74 -11.30 -19.22 14.31
C TRP A 74 -10.44 -17.95 14.42
N VAL A 75 -10.17 -17.26 13.30
CA VAL A 75 -9.40 -16.00 13.30
C VAL A 75 -10.14 -14.92 14.09
N PHE A 76 -11.45 -14.79 13.86
CA PHE A 76 -12.27 -13.79 14.53
C PHE A 76 -12.55 -14.17 15.99
N GLU A 77 -12.67 -15.46 16.31
CA GLU A 77 -12.76 -15.94 17.69
C GLU A 77 -11.49 -15.59 18.49
N LEU A 78 -10.31 -15.77 17.89
CA LEU A 78 -9.05 -15.34 18.51
C LEU A 78 -9.01 -13.82 18.75
N ILE A 79 -9.47 -13.02 17.80
CA ILE A 79 -9.51 -11.55 17.95
C ILE A 79 -10.52 -11.16 19.04
N ASN A 80 -11.73 -11.73 19.01
CA ASN A 80 -12.81 -11.43 19.95
C ASN A 80 -12.45 -11.81 21.40
N ALA A 81 -11.74 -12.92 21.58
CA ALA A 81 -11.24 -13.34 22.89
C ALA A 81 -10.20 -12.37 23.48
N ASN A 82 -9.59 -11.51 22.65
CA ASN A 82 -8.47 -10.64 23.03
C ASN A 82 -8.72 -9.16 22.73
N ILE A 83 -9.98 -8.72 22.71
CA ILE A 83 -10.30 -7.29 22.52
C ILE A 83 -9.74 -6.46 23.69
N PRO A 84 -8.96 -5.39 23.44
CA PRO A 84 -8.55 -4.42 24.45
C PRO A 84 -9.75 -3.55 24.88
N LYS A 85 -10.57 -4.09 25.78
CA LYS A 85 -11.75 -3.41 26.31
C LYS A 85 -11.35 -2.22 27.19
N ASN A 86 -12.15 -1.16 27.19
CA ASN A 86 -12.01 0.02 28.05
C ASN A 86 -10.73 0.87 27.87
N VAL A 87 -9.95 0.67 26.79
CA VAL A 87 -8.78 1.53 26.52
C VAL A 87 -9.17 2.90 25.94
N GLY A 88 -10.29 2.98 25.21
CA GLY A 88 -10.67 4.18 24.46
C GLY A 88 -9.81 4.39 23.21
N LYS A 89 -9.98 5.54 22.54
CA LYS A 89 -9.16 5.92 21.38
C LYS A 89 -7.89 6.63 21.89
N LEU A 90 -6.72 6.26 21.38
CA LEU A 90 -5.47 6.97 21.67
C LEU A 90 -5.37 8.19 20.74
N THR A 91 -5.72 9.36 21.27
CA THR A 91 -5.69 10.64 20.53
C THR A 91 -5.17 11.82 21.35
N GLU A 92 -4.88 11.61 22.63
CA GLU A 92 -4.44 12.69 23.51
C GLU A 92 -2.92 12.85 23.43
N TYR A 93 -2.47 14.02 23.00
CA TYR A 93 -1.06 14.36 22.89
C TYR A 93 -0.71 15.47 23.89
N LYS A 94 0.44 15.34 24.54
CA LYS A 94 0.95 16.39 25.44
C LYS A 94 1.14 17.66 24.64
N ASN A 95 0.56 18.77 25.12
CA ASN A 95 0.58 20.07 24.44
C ASN A 95 0.01 20.05 23.00
N ASN A 96 -0.79 19.04 22.63
CA ASN A 96 -1.25 18.80 21.25
C ASN A 96 -0.10 18.64 20.22
N GLU A 97 1.07 18.16 20.66
CA GLU A 97 2.23 17.92 19.79
C GLU A 97 2.28 16.47 19.30
N ILE A 98 2.26 16.29 17.97
CA ILE A 98 2.50 15.00 17.30
C ILE A 98 3.99 14.81 17.00
N ALA A 99 4.40 13.59 16.62
CA ALA A 99 5.79 13.35 16.25
C ALA A 99 6.19 14.13 14.98
N LYS A 100 7.34 14.80 15.03
CA LYS A 100 7.87 15.60 13.90
C LYS A 100 7.98 14.75 12.64
N GLU A 101 7.50 15.31 11.53
CA GLU A 101 7.60 14.71 10.21
C GLU A 101 8.98 15.04 9.60
N LYS A 102 9.90 14.06 9.65
CA LYS A 102 11.23 14.16 9.04
C LYS A 102 11.51 12.98 8.16
N PHE A 103 12.35 13.18 7.15
CA PHE A 103 12.86 12.05 6.38
C PHE A 103 13.84 11.24 7.23
N ALA A 104 13.94 9.94 6.98
CA ALA A 104 14.83 9.05 7.72
C ALA A 104 16.33 9.38 7.55
N THR A 105 16.66 10.15 6.50
CA THR A 105 18.00 10.65 6.21
C THR A 105 18.27 12.04 6.79
N ASP A 106 17.27 12.68 7.42
CA ASP A 106 17.50 13.97 8.11
C ASP A 106 18.23 13.70 9.43
N ASP A 107 19.40 14.32 9.62
CA ASP A 107 20.27 14.16 10.79
C ASP A 107 20.17 15.34 11.79
N ASP A 108 19.25 16.28 11.54
CA ASP A 108 19.08 17.50 12.34
C ASP A 108 18.12 17.33 13.54
N PHE A 109 17.65 16.10 13.78
CA PHE A 109 16.73 15.78 14.87
C PHE A 109 16.94 14.37 15.43
N VAL A 110 16.91 14.24 16.75
CA VAL A 110 17.03 12.95 17.45
C VAL A 110 15.66 12.52 17.96
N TYR A 111 15.18 11.37 17.48
CA TYR A 111 13.95 10.75 17.98
C TYR A 111 14.24 9.95 19.25
N SER A 112 14.64 10.66 20.30
CA SER A 112 15.10 10.04 21.56
C SER A 112 13.97 9.35 22.32
N ARG A 113 14.32 8.50 23.29
CA ARG A 113 13.32 7.85 24.15
C ARG A 113 12.50 8.90 24.92
N GLU A 114 13.15 9.93 25.47
CA GLU A 114 12.46 11.04 26.16
C GLU A 114 11.49 11.77 25.25
N TYR A 115 11.90 12.11 24.02
CA TYR A 115 11.03 12.79 23.07
C TYR A 115 9.80 11.93 22.75
N LEU A 116 10.01 10.70 22.28
CA LEU A 116 8.91 9.84 21.85
C LEU A 116 7.97 9.45 23.00
N SER A 117 8.47 9.28 24.22
CA SER A 117 7.65 8.93 25.40
C SER A 117 6.81 10.09 25.93
N ASN A 118 7.12 11.33 25.51
CA ASN A 118 6.45 12.54 26.00
C ASN A 118 5.39 13.09 25.02
N LEU A 119 5.15 12.44 23.88
CA LEU A 119 4.16 12.88 22.90
C LEU A 119 2.76 12.34 23.22
N LEU A 120 2.53 11.05 22.99
CA LEU A 120 1.25 10.40 23.19
C LEU A 120 1.00 10.13 24.69
N ILE A 121 -0.14 10.58 25.21
CA ILE A 121 -0.55 10.32 26.58
C ILE A 121 -1.18 8.93 26.64
N LEU A 122 -0.54 8.02 27.39
CA LEU A 122 -1.02 6.67 27.65
C LEU A 122 -0.94 6.39 29.15
N SER A 123 -2.10 6.20 29.80
CA SER A 123 -2.19 5.92 31.24
C SER A 123 -1.64 4.52 31.57
N ASP A 124 -1.28 4.30 32.83
CA ASP A 124 -0.79 3.00 33.29
C ASP A 124 -1.88 1.91 33.20
N GLU A 125 -3.14 2.28 33.41
CA GLU A 125 -4.29 1.38 33.22
C GLU A 125 -4.43 0.97 31.74
N GLN A 126 -4.36 1.92 30.81
CA GLN A 126 -4.41 1.62 29.38
C GLN A 126 -3.22 0.74 28.96
N LEU A 127 -2.02 1.05 29.44
CA LEU A 127 -0.81 0.27 29.18
C LEU A 127 -0.94 -1.18 29.67
N ASP A 128 -1.42 -1.38 30.90
CA ASP A 128 -1.60 -2.71 31.49
C ASP A 128 -2.64 -3.54 30.73
N ILE A 129 -3.77 -2.93 30.32
CA ILE A 129 -4.77 -3.59 29.49
C ILE A 129 -4.16 -4.02 28.15
N LEU A 130 -3.49 -3.09 27.45
CA LEU A 130 -2.88 -3.36 26.14
C LEU A 130 -1.83 -4.46 26.22
N LYS A 131 -0.98 -4.44 27.26
CA LYS A 131 0.04 -5.47 27.48
C LYS A 131 -0.59 -6.85 27.73
N LYS A 132 -1.61 -6.92 28.59
CA LYS A 132 -2.30 -8.18 28.90
C LYS A 132 -3.01 -8.76 27.69
N THR A 133 -3.75 -7.95 26.92
CA THR A 133 -4.49 -8.45 25.76
C THR A 133 -3.58 -8.79 24.59
N HIS A 134 -2.53 -8.00 24.37
CA HIS A 134 -1.50 -8.31 23.37
C HIS A 134 -0.80 -9.64 23.68
N GLU A 135 -0.31 -9.82 24.91
CA GLU A 135 0.35 -11.06 25.32
C GLU A 135 -0.59 -12.27 25.20
N SER A 136 -1.85 -12.11 25.61
CA SER A 136 -2.87 -13.14 25.47
C SER A 136 -3.14 -13.50 24.00
N TYR A 137 -3.24 -12.51 23.11
CA TYR A 137 -3.42 -12.76 21.68
C TYR A 137 -2.19 -13.43 21.06
N LYS A 138 -0.98 -12.90 21.32
CA LYS A 138 0.30 -13.47 20.89
C LYS A 138 0.43 -14.93 21.32
N SER A 139 0.15 -15.21 22.59
CA SER A 139 0.14 -16.57 23.13
C SER A 139 -0.88 -17.48 22.43
N SER A 140 -2.06 -16.94 22.07
CA SER A 140 -3.11 -17.71 21.38
C SER A 140 -2.72 -18.06 19.94
N ILE A 141 -2.18 -17.11 19.17
CA ILE A 141 -1.72 -17.38 17.79
C ILE A 141 -0.48 -18.28 17.75
N LEU A 142 0.35 -18.29 18.80
CA LEU A 142 1.50 -19.18 18.89
C LEU A 142 1.09 -20.65 19.15
N LYS A 143 0.01 -20.85 19.93
CA LYS A 143 -0.60 -22.15 20.22
C LYS A 143 -1.47 -22.68 19.09
N ASP A 144 -1.96 -21.78 18.23
CA ASP A 144 -2.77 -22.12 17.07
C ASP A 144 -2.07 -23.16 16.17
N GLN A 145 -2.87 -24.11 15.67
CA GLN A 145 -2.39 -25.25 14.88
C GLN A 145 -2.71 -25.10 13.39
N HIS A 146 -3.39 -24.02 12.98
CA HIS A 146 -3.66 -23.79 11.57
C HIS A 146 -2.33 -23.54 10.85
N LYS A 147 -2.07 -24.33 9.82
CA LYS A 147 -0.81 -24.26 9.06
C LYS A 147 -0.71 -22.99 8.21
N SER A 148 -1.83 -22.32 7.97
CA SER A 148 -1.92 -21.17 7.08
C SER A 148 -2.97 -20.18 7.57
N PHE A 149 -2.83 -18.92 7.15
CA PHE A 149 -3.81 -17.84 7.35
C PHE A 149 -5.03 -18.04 6.42
N HIS A 150 -5.75 -19.15 6.64
CA HIS A 150 -6.81 -19.67 5.79
C HIS A 150 -7.82 -20.57 6.50
N SER A 151 -8.85 -20.98 5.77
CA SER A 151 -9.75 -22.04 6.21
C SER A 151 -9.08 -23.40 6.29
N GLU A 152 -9.52 -24.26 7.23
CA GLU A 152 -9.05 -25.66 7.30
C GLU A 152 -9.32 -26.45 6.02
N ASN A 153 -10.31 -26.02 5.23
CA ASN A 153 -10.75 -26.69 4.01
C ASN A 153 -10.06 -26.17 2.74
N SER A 154 -9.35 -25.04 2.79
CA SER A 154 -8.63 -24.46 1.65
C SER A 154 -7.15 -24.29 2.00
N LYS A 155 -6.30 -25.02 1.28
CA LYS A 155 -4.86 -24.79 1.36
C LYS A 155 -4.48 -23.69 0.38
N PRO A 156 -3.78 -22.63 0.82
CA PRO A 156 -3.20 -21.68 -0.12
C PRO A 156 -2.31 -22.43 -1.10
N ASN A 157 -2.29 -22.01 -2.35
CA ASN A 157 -1.37 -22.57 -3.34
C ASN A 157 -1.00 -21.55 -4.41
N GLY A 158 0.14 -21.78 -5.05
CA GLY A 158 0.56 -21.00 -6.20
C GLY A 158 0.97 -19.55 -5.87
N ASN A 159 1.29 -18.83 -6.93
CA ASN A 159 1.72 -17.44 -6.92
C ASN A 159 0.62 -16.59 -7.52
N GLY A 160 0.34 -15.44 -6.92
CA GLY A 160 -0.63 -14.51 -7.49
C GLY A 160 -0.45 -13.09 -6.98
N ILE A 161 -1.22 -12.19 -7.58
CA ILE A 161 -1.21 -10.76 -7.25
C ILE A 161 -2.54 -10.39 -6.63
N VAL A 162 -2.51 -9.59 -5.58
CA VAL A 162 -3.72 -9.14 -4.89
C VAL A 162 -3.78 -7.62 -4.89
N PHE A 163 -4.90 -7.07 -5.37
CA PHE A 163 -5.25 -5.66 -5.25
C PHE A 163 -6.45 -5.50 -4.30
N VAL A 164 -6.62 -4.32 -3.72
CA VAL A 164 -7.90 -3.90 -3.09
C VAL A 164 -8.66 -3.02 -4.06
N GLY A 165 -9.83 -3.48 -4.48
CA GLY A 165 -10.76 -2.75 -5.35
C GLY A 165 -11.86 -2.03 -4.56
N GLY A 166 -12.96 -1.74 -5.27
CA GLY A 166 -14.12 -1.01 -4.76
C GLY A 166 -14.10 0.47 -5.14
N ILE A 167 -15.26 1.01 -5.53
CA ILE A 167 -15.42 2.42 -5.93
C ILE A 167 -14.35 2.82 -6.97
N LYS A 168 -13.53 3.83 -6.67
CA LYS A 168 -12.46 4.33 -7.55
C LYS A 168 -11.23 3.43 -7.58
N PHE A 169 -11.09 2.50 -6.63
CA PHE A 169 -9.93 1.60 -6.55
C PHE A 169 -10.04 0.41 -7.51
N SER A 170 -11.27 0.00 -7.89
CA SER A 170 -11.46 -0.96 -9.00
C SER A 170 -10.87 -0.42 -10.30
N TRP A 171 -11.09 0.87 -10.57
CA TRP A 171 -10.51 1.58 -11.71
C TRP A 171 -8.97 1.61 -11.68
N LEU A 172 -8.39 2.01 -10.56
CA LEU A 172 -6.93 2.09 -10.42
C LEU A 172 -6.29 0.68 -10.53
N SER A 173 -6.90 -0.32 -9.89
CA SER A 173 -6.46 -1.72 -9.99
C SER A 173 -6.51 -2.22 -11.43
N PHE A 174 -7.53 -1.83 -12.20
CA PHE A 174 -7.61 -2.19 -13.62
C PHE A 174 -6.44 -1.62 -14.42
N ILE A 175 -6.04 -0.37 -14.20
CA ILE A 175 -4.84 0.21 -14.84
C ILE A 175 -3.60 -0.65 -14.54
N GLY A 176 -3.41 -1.01 -13.27
CA GLY A 176 -2.32 -1.90 -12.84
C GLY A 176 -2.37 -3.28 -13.50
N ILE A 177 -3.56 -3.89 -13.61
CA ILE A 177 -3.78 -5.18 -14.28
C ILE A 177 -3.42 -5.10 -15.75
N GLN A 178 -3.83 -4.05 -16.45
CA GLN A 178 -3.51 -3.87 -17.86
C GLN A 178 -2.00 -3.72 -18.06
N GLN A 179 -1.37 -2.92 -17.22
CA GLN A 179 0.07 -2.75 -17.22
C GLN A 179 0.80 -4.09 -16.99
N LEU A 180 0.36 -4.92 -16.04
CA LEU A 180 0.89 -6.26 -15.83
C LEU A 180 0.80 -7.14 -17.08
N ARG A 181 -0.34 -7.12 -17.78
CA ARG A 181 -0.55 -7.92 -19.00
C ARG A 181 0.33 -7.43 -20.16
N ILE A 182 0.53 -6.12 -20.30
CA ILE A 182 1.45 -5.54 -21.29
C ILE A 182 2.89 -5.96 -21.02
N LEU A 183 3.28 -6.05 -19.73
CA LEU A 183 4.60 -6.54 -19.32
C LEU A 183 4.80 -8.04 -19.54
N GLY A 184 3.78 -8.77 -20.02
CA GLY A 184 3.84 -10.21 -20.24
C GLY A 184 3.58 -11.05 -18.98
N CYS A 185 3.19 -10.44 -17.87
CA CYS A 185 2.83 -11.16 -16.65
C CYS A 185 1.54 -11.95 -16.87
N ASN A 186 1.59 -13.26 -16.61
CA ASN A 186 0.44 -14.17 -16.72
C ASN A 186 -0.06 -14.68 -15.36
N LEU A 187 0.50 -14.18 -14.25
CA LEU A 187 0.08 -14.57 -12.91
C LEU A 187 -1.42 -14.31 -12.70
N PRO A 188 -2.12 -15.20 -12.00
CA PRO A 188 -3.52 -14.98 -11.61
C PRO A 188 -3.61 -13.79 -10.65
N ILE A 189 -4.70 -13.02 -10.79
CA ILE A 189 -4.92 -11.80 -10.01
C ILE A 189 -6.26 -11.88 -9.26
N GLU A 190 -6.26 -11.47 -8.01
CA GLU A 190 -7.47 -11.28 -7.21
C GLU A 190 -7.64 -9.79 -6.90
N VAL A 191 -8.81 -9.24 -7.25
CA VAL A 191 -9.23 -7.91 -6.81
C VAL A 191 -10.16 -8.09 -5.62
N PHE A 192 -9.66 -7.80 -4.43
CA PHE A 192 -10.41 -7.92 -3.20
C PHE A 192 -11.47 -6.82 -3.09
N ILE A 193 -12.72 -7.19 -2.85
CA ILE A 193 -13.85 -6.28 -2.63
C ILE A 193 -14.29 -6.41 -1.17
N GLY A 194 -14.06 -5.35 -0.39
CA GLY A 194 -14.31 -5.34 1.05
C GLY A 194 -15.79 -5.16 1.43
N ASP A 195 -16.48 -4.24 0.76
CA ASP A 195 -17.92 -3.99 0.94
C ASP A 195 -18.69 -4.59 -0.25
N GLU A 196 -19.70 -5.41 0.02
CA GLU A 196 -20.52 -6.03 -1.03
C GLU A 196 -21.27 -5.01 -1.89
N ASN A 197 -21.54 -3.81 -1.38
CA ASN A 197 -22.19 -2.74 -2.15
C ASN A 197 -21.26 -2.13 -3.21
N GLU A 198 -19.95 -2.34 -3.07
CA GLU A 198 -18.92 -1.90 -4.01
C GLU A 198 -18.61 -2.96 -5.08
N TYR A 199 -19.26 -4.13 -5.01
CA TYR A 199 -19.18 -5.16 -6.04
C TYR A 199 -19.88 -4.69 -7.33
N GLU A 200 -19.21 -4.84 -8.46
CA GLU A 200 -19.74 -4.53 -9.79
C GLU A 200 -19.66 -5.78 -10.67
N GLU A 201 -20.81 -6.35 -11.01
CA GLU A 201 -20.92 -7.60 -11.77
C GLU A 201 -20.20 -7.52 -13.13
N GLU A 202 -20.38 -6.42 -13.87
CA GLU A 202 -19.70 -6.23 -15.17
C GLU A 202 -18.18 -6.25 -15.01
N PHE A 203 -17.64 -5.58 -13.99
CA PHE A 203 -16.21 -5.58 -13.72
C PHE A 203 -15.71 -6.98 -13.34
N CYS A 204 -16.38 -7.61 -12.37
CA CYS A 204 -15.92 -8.85 -11.75
C CYS A 204 -16.11 -10.09 -12.62
N GLU A 205 -17.23 -10.19 -13.35
CA GLU A 205 -17.64 -11.42 -14.03
C GLU A 205 -17.40 -11.36 -15.55
N ASN A 206 -17.39 -10.16 -16.16
CA ASN A 206 -17.21 -10.02 -17.61
C ASN A 206 -15.83 -9.48 -17.99
N ILE A 207 -15.32 -8.48 -17.26
CA ILE A 207 -14.08 -7.79 -17.64
C ILE A 207 -12.85 -8.49 -17.07
N LEU A 208 -12.76 -8.67 -15.74
CA LEU A 208 -11.57 -9.25 -15.09
C LEU A 208 -11.19 -10.66 -15.60
N PRO A 209 -12.14 -11.59 -15.87
CA PRO A 209 -11.78 -12.94 -16.30
C PRO A 209 -11.00 -12.98 -17.63
N LYS A 210 -11.21 -11.99 -18.51
CA LYS A 210 -10.46 -11.85 -19.77
C LYS A 210 -8.97 -11.60 -19.56
N TYR A 211 -8.61 -11.12 -18.36
CA TYR A 211 -7.25 -10.81 -17.95
C TYR A 211 -6.72 -11.79 -16.91
N ASN A 212 -7.20 -13.04 -16.84
CA ASN A 212 -6.79 -13.98 -15.79
C ASN A 212 -6.87 -13.36 -14.38
N ALA A 213 -7.97 -12.65 -14.13
CA ALA A 213 -8.25 -11.95 -12.90
C ALA A 213 -9.67 -12.23 -12.45
N ARG A 214 -9.95 -12.13 -11.15
CA ARG A 214 -11.29 -12.27 -10.58
C ARG A 214 -11.48 -11.36 -9.38
N CYS A 215 -12.72 -11.13 -8.98
CA CYS A 215 -13.00 -10.55 -7.68
C CYS A 215 -12.97 -11.60 -6.58
N THR A 216 -12.50 -11.21 -5.40
CA THR A 216 -12.69 -11.96 -4.14
C THR A 216 -13.50 -11.08 -3.19
N VAL A 217 -14.73 -11.46 -2.88
CA VAL A 217 -15.68 -10.60 -2.14
C VAL A 217 -15.74 -11.02 -0.68
N LEU A 218 -15.32 -10.15 0.23
CA LEU A 218 -15.20 -10.45 1.66
C LEU A 218 -16.48 -11.07 2.24
N HIS A 219 -17.63 -10.43 2.00
CA HIS A 219 -18.91 -10.91 2.53
C HIS A 219 -19.27 -12.32 2.05
N LYS A 220 -18.89 -12.71 0.83
CA LYS A 220 -19.13 -14.07 0.31
C LYS A 220 -18.20 -15.09 0.98
N GLU A 221 -16.97 -14.70 1.28
CA GLU A 221 -15.94 -15.58 1.86
C GLU A 221 -16.13 -15.83 3.36
N ILE A 222 -16.49 -14.78 4.11
CA ILE A 222 -16.56 -14.85 5.58
C ILE A 222 -17.92 -14.47 6.16
N GLY A 223 -18.88 -13.99 5.36
CA GLY A 223 -20.12 -13.41 5.89
C GLY A 223 -19.91 -12.00 6.46
N ASP A 224 -20.88 -11.52 7.25
CA ASP A 224 -20.89 -10.15 7.78
C ASP A 224 -19.81 -9.94 8.85
N ILE A 225 -18.69 -9.34 8.45
CA ILE A 225 -17.55 -9.07 9.34
C ILE A 225 -17.91 -8.11 10.48
N THR A 226 -18.86 -7.20 10.26
CA THR A 226 -19.27 -6.23 11.29
C THR A 226 -19.96 -6.98 12.44
N LYS A 227 -20.77 -7.99 12.13
CA LYS A 227 -21.36 -8.88 13.15
C LYS A 227 -20.32 -9.73 13.86
N LYS A 228 -19.24 -10.12 13.17
CA LYS A 228 -18.18 -10.95 13.77
C LYS A 228 -17.27 -10.19 14.72
N LEU A 229 -16.95 -8.93 14.45
CA LEU A 229 -15.97 -8.16 15.20
C LEU A 229 -16.56 -6.98 16.00
N ASP A 230 -17.87 -6.73 15.89
CA ASP A 230 -18.55 -5.54 16.45
C ASP A 230 -17.81 -4.23 16.14
N THR A 231 -17.21 -4.16 14.95
CA THR A 231 -16.44 -3.01 14.49
C THR A 231 -16.65 -2.80 13.01
N LYS A 232 -16.70 -1.52 12.61
CA LYS A 232 -16.74 -1.17 11.19
C LYS A 232 -15.32 -1.27 10.63
N ILE A 233 -15.17 -2.06 9.56
CA ILE A 233 -13.93 -2.16 8.80
C ILE A 233 -13.94 -1.12 7.69
N SER A 234 -12.82 -0.43 7.48
CA SER A 234 -12.64 0.49 6.35
C SER A 234 -11.18 0.78 6.05
N GLY A 235 -10.92 1.32 4.86
CA GLY A 235 -9.60 1.83 4.47
C GLY A 235 -8.49 0.78 4.60
N TYR A 236 -7.39 1.15 5.27
CA TYR A 236 -6.19 0.32 5.43
C TYR A 236 -6.44 -1.07 6.02
N GLN A 237 -7.51 -1.23 6.81
CA GLN A 237 -7.84 -2.49 7.46
C GLN A 237 -8.17 -3.62 6.45
N TYR A 238 -8.61 -3.26 5.24
CA TYR A 238 -8.94 -4.24 4.20
C TYR A 238 -7.73 -5.03 3.70
N LYS A 239 -6.50 -4.50 3.81
CA LYS A 239 -5.28 -5.16 3.30
C LYS A 239 -5.05 -6.53 3.94
N ASN A 240 -5.14 -6.62 5.27
CA ASN A 240 -5.01 -7.90 5.97
C ASN A 240 -6.17 -8.86 5.69
N LEU A 241 -7.37 -8.34 5.42
CA LEU A 241 -8.50 -9.18 5.04
C LEU A 241 -8.36 -9.71 3.61
N ALA A 242 -7.77 -8.93 2.70
CA ALA A 242 -7.40 -9.38 1.36
C ALA A 242 -6.40 -10.54 1.44
N PHE A 243 -5.37 -10.42 2.29
CA PHE A 243 -4.48 -11.54 2.58
C PHE A 243 -5.24 -12.73 3.17
N LEU A 244 -6.18 -12.54 4.09
CA LEU A 244 -6.92 -13.63 4.74
C LEU A 244 -7.65 -14.51 3.71
N VAL A 245 -8.44 -13.90 2.83
CA VAL A 245 -9.32 -14.62 1.91
C VAL A 245 -8.66 -15.01 0.59
N SER A 246 -7.49 -14.44 0.26
CA SER A 246 -6.81 -14.75 -1.00
C SER A 246 -6.26 -16.16 -1.03
N ASN A 247 -6.54 -16.93 -2.09
CA ASN A 247 -6.17 -18.34 -2.24
C ASN A 247 -4.69 -18.59 -2.55
N PHE A 248 -3.90 -17.54 -2.79
CA PHE A 248 -2.51 -17.70 -3.17
C PHE A 248 -1.60 -18.00 -1.97
N GLU A 249 -0.63 -18.89 -2.14
CA GLU A 249 0.39 -19.14 -1.11
C GLU A 249 1.44 -18.04 -1.09
N ASN A 250 1.92 -17.64 -2.26
CA ASN A 250 2.80 -16.51 -2.41
C ASN A 250 2.04 -15.36 -3.05
N ILE A 251 1.99 -14.23 -2.35
CA ILE A 251 1.25 -13.05 -2.77
C ILE A 251 2.23 -11.92 -3.03
N LEU A 252 2.09 -11.29 -4.19
CA LEU A 252 2.48 -9.89 -4.36
C LEU A 252 1.23 -9.03 -4.16
N PHE A 253 1.15 -8.36 -3.03
CA PHE A 253 0.11 -7.38 -2.77
C PHE A 253 0.50 -6.04 -3.37
N LEU A 254 -0.45 -5.35 -3.98
CA LEU A 254 -0.29 -4.01 -4.53
C LEU A 254 -1.48 -3.15 -4.12
N ASP A 255 -1.22 -1.94 -3.60
CA ASP A 255 -2.23 -0.89 -3.55
C ASP A 255 -2.72 -0.59 -4.98
N ALA A 256 -3.96 -0.15 -5.10
CA ALA A 256 -4.61 0.02 -6.41
C ALA A 256 -3.88 1.03 -7.33
N ASP A 257 -3.17 1.99 -6.76
CA ASP A 257 -2.34 2.99 -7.44
C ASP A 257 -0.84 2.65 -7.44
N ASN A 258 -0.49 1.41 -7.13
CA ASN A 258 0.87 0.91 -7.26
C ASN A 258 1.04 0.13 -8.58
N VAL A 259 1.82 0.71 -9.50
CA VAL A 259 1.91 0.24 -10.88
C VAL A 259 3.27 -0.40 -11.16
N PRO A 260 3.34 -1.68 -11.56
CA PRO A 260 4.59 -2.35 -11.90
C PRO A 260 5.25 -1.81 -13.17
N MET A 261 6.57 -1.69 -13.16
CA MET A 261 7.40 -1.33 -14.31
C MET A 261 8.00 -2.55 -15.02
N LYS A 262 8.04 -3.71 -14.34
CA LYS A 262 8.60 -4.97 -14.84
C LYS A 262 7.67 -6.14 -14.51
N ASP A 263 7.80 -7.25 -15.23
CA ASP A 263 7.09 -8.49 -14.91
C ASP A 263 7.49 -8.99 -13.50
N PRO A 264 6.56 -9.08 -12.54
CA PRO A 264 6.84 -9.55 -11.18
C PRO A 264 7.00 -11.07 -11.06
N THR A 265 6.77 -11.85 -12.12
CA THR A 265 6.87 -13.32 -12.07
C THR A 265 8.18 -13.84 -11.45
N PRO A 266 9.37 -13.28 -11.78
CA PRO A 266 10.63 -13.72 -11.18
C PRO A 266 10.75 -13.48 -9.66
N LEU A 267 10.00 -12.53 -9.09
CA LEU A 267 10.07 -12.21 -7.65
C LEU A 267 9.75 -13.42 -6.78
N PHE A 268 8.81 -14.26 -7.22
CA PHE A 268 8.33 -15.42 -6.46
C PHE A 268 9.35 -16.55 -6.32
N ASN A 269 10.31 -16.63 -7.24
CA ASN A 269 11.38 -17.64 -7.21
C ASN A 269 12.73 -17.04 -6.77
N SER A 270 12.75 -15.77 -6.38
CA SER A 270 13.96 -15.05 -6.01
C SER A 270 14.57 -15.58 -4.71
N LYS A 271 15.88 -15.35 -4.55
CA LYS A 271 16.59 -15.72 -3.33
C LYS A 271 16.04 -14.98 -2.10
N VAL A 272 15.73 -13.69 -2.23
CA VAL A 272 15.17 -12.88 -1.13
C VAL A 272 13.85 -13.45 -0.62
N MET A 273 12.97 -13.87 -1.53
CA MET A 273 11.69 -14.50 -1.21
C MET A 273 11.87 -15.86 -0.52
N ASN A 274 12.82 -16.66 -1.00
CA ASN A 274 13.13 -17.95 -0.39
C ASN A 274 13.70 -17.82 1.03
N ASP A 275 14.63 -16.90 1.23
CA ASP A 275 15.37 -16.73 2.49
C ASP A 275 14.52 -16.08 3.60
N HIS A 276 13.63 -15.16 3.23
CA HIS A 276 12.88 -14.34 4.19
C HIS A 276 11.40 -14.68 4.21
N GLY A 277 10.76 -14.89 3.06
CA GLY A 277 9.31 -15.13 2.96
C GLY A 277 8.44 -13.88 3.14
N LEU A 278 9.02 -12.75 3.56
CA LEU A 278 8.38 -11.44 3.62
C LEU A 278 9.37 -10.38 3.12
N VAL A 279 8.98 -9.63 2.10
CA VAL A 279 9.73 -8.50 1.54
C VAL A 279 8.86 -7.26 1.53
N ILE A 280 9.39 -6.18 2.09
CA ILE A 280 8.74 -4.88 2.26
C ILE A 280 9.70 -3.77 1.80
N TRP A 281 9.17 -2.63 1.39
CA TRP A 281 9.95 -1.48 0.95
C TRP A 281 10.04 -0.40 2.03
N PRO A 282 11.08 0.43 2.02
CA PRO A 282 11.18 1.57 2.92
C PRO A 282 10.25 2.71 2.49
N ASP A 283 9.70 3.40 3.47
CA ASP A 283 9.06 4.71 3.32
C ASP A 283 10.11 5.82 3.58
N ALA A 284 9.77 7.06 3.26
CA ALA A 284 10.62 8.23 3.44
C ALA A 284 10.85 8.61 4.89
N TRP A 285 9.86 8.33 5.73
CA TRP A 285 9.77 8.94 7.03
C TRP A 285 10.68 8.25 8.05
N ALA A 286 11.23 9.04 8.96
CA ALA A 286 11.82 8.51 10.17
C ALA A 286 10.77 7.77 10.99
N ARG A 287 11.19 6.72 11.67
CA ARG A 287 10.33 5.90 12.53
C ARG A 287 10.04 6.64 13.84
N THR A 288 8.76 6.75 14.15
CA THR A 288 8.26 7.46 15.33
C THR A 288 7.51 6.54 16.29
N THR A 289 7.67 5.22 16.19
CA THR A 289 6.98 4.25 17.05
C THR A 289 7.25 4.52 18.53
N HIS A 290 6.19 4.59 19.33
CA HIS A 290 6.23 4.93 20.73
C HIS A 290 6.96 3.84 21.57
N PRO A 291 7.87 4.17 22.51
CA PRO A 291 8.60 3.18 23.32
C PRO A 291 7.72 2.16 24.05
N LYS A 292 6.60 2.61 24.66
CA LYS A 292 5.58 1.73 25.26
C LYS A 292 5.02 0.65 24.33
N TYR A 293 5.11 0.77 22.99
CA TYR A 293 4.75 -0.33 22.09
C TYR A 293 5.58 -1.59 22.36
N PHE A 294 6.89 -1.44 22.60
CA PHE A 294 7.78 -2.56 22.88
C PHE A 294 7.43 -3.22 24.23
N GLU A 295 7.03 -2.42 25.22
CA GLU A 295 6.51 -2.93 26.50
C GLU A 295 5.20 -3.70 26.33
N ILE A 296 4.28 -3.19 25.51
CA ILE A 296 3.01 -3.87 25.15
C ILE A 296 3.30 -5.20 24.45
N ALA A 297 4.27 -5.22 23.54
CA ALA A 297 4.64 -6.40 22.78
C ALA A 297 5.43 -7.45 23.59
N GLY A 298 5.87 -7.09 24.81
CA GLY A 298 6.75 -7.91 25.64
C GLY A 298 8.17 -8.02 25.08
N VAL A 299 8.65 -6.99 24.39
CA VAL A 299 10.01 -6.89 23.85
C VAL A 299 10.86 -6.06 24.81
N GLU A 300 11.93 -6.66 25.33
CA GLU A 300 12.93 -5.97 26.14
C GLU A 300 13.90 -5.20 25.24
N VAL A 301 13.79 -3.87 25.25
CA VAL A 301 14.74 -2.97 24.58
C VAL A 301 15.99 -2.85 25.44
N LYS A 302 17.16 -3.12 24.85
CA LYS A 302 18.44 -3.02 25.55
C LYS A 302 19.13 -1.72 25.21
N ASP A 303 19.95 -1.24 26.14
CA ASP A 303 20.68 0.03 26.01
C ASP A 303 21.91 -0.05 25.07
N GLN A 304 22.13 -1.17 24.39
CA GLN A 304 23.18 -1.31 23.40
C GLN A 304 22.83 -0.57 22.10
N ILE A 305 23.70 0.33 21.66
CA ILE A 305 23.54 1.10 20.41
C ILE A 305 24.08 0.27 19.25
N ILE A 306 23.19 -0.22 18.37
CA ILE A 306 23.54 -1.12 17.26
C ILE A 306 23.40 -0.49 15.87
N ARG A 307 22.82 0.71 15.80
CA ARG A 307 22.63 1.53 14.59
C ARG A 307 22.93 3.00 14.92
N GLY A 308 22.85 3.87 13.92
CA GLY A 308 22.94 5.30 14.13
C GLY A 308 24.37 5.82 14.32
N PRO A 309 24.56 7.15 14.42
CA PRO A 309 25.88 7.81 14.51
C PRO A 309 26.72 7.42 15.73
N TYR A 310 26.09 6.79 16.73
CA TYR A 310 26.72 6.35 17.97
C TYR A 310 26.90 4.83 18.04
N LYS A 311 26.74 4.12 16.91
CA LYS A 311 26.90 2.66 16.85
C LYS A 311 28.23 2.20 17.43
N GLY A 312 28.15 1.24 18.35
CA GLY A 312 29.33 0.64 19.00
C GLY A 312 30.01 1.52 20.05
N GLN A 313 29.51 2.73 20.32
CA GLN A 313 29.99 3.56 21.43
C GLN A 313 29.48 3.01 22.78
N ASP A 314 30.22 3.29 23.85
CA ASP A 314 29.81 2.92 25.21
C ASP A 314 28.56 3.72 25.61
N ALA A 315 27.47 3.02 25.92
CA ALA A 315 26.23 3.60 26.41
C ALA A 315 26.42 4.55 27.60
N ASN A 316 27.43 4.34 28.45
CA ASN A 316 27.71 5.19 29.60
C ASN A 316 28.33 6.55 29.22
N SER A 317 28.74 6.74 27.97
CA SER A 317 29.34 7.97 27.48
C SER A 317 28.33 8.99 26.95
N LEU A 318 27.06 8.58 26.80
CA LEU A 318 25.97 9.38 26.22
C LEU A 318 24.76 9.36 27.16
N ASN A 319 23.90 10.38 27.08
CA ASN A 319 22.59 10.31 27.68
C ASN A 319 21.63 9.61 26.71
N LEU A 320 21.45 8.29 26.85
CA LEU A 320 20.59 7.49 25.96
C LEU A 320 19.14 7.99 25.87
N GLU A 321 18.64 8.68 26.89
CA GLU A 321 17.28 9.23 26.89
C GLU A 321 17.13 10.43 25.93
N LYS A 322 18.23 11.12 25.61
CA LYS A 322 18.24 12.40 24.88
C LYS A 322 19.10 12.40 23.62
N ASP A 323 20.26 11.78 23.67
CA ASP A 323 21.32 11.96 22.67
C ASP A 323 21.23 10.93 21.53
N VAL A 324 20.58 9.80 21.78
CA VAL A 324 20.49 8.67 20.84
C VAL A 324 19.05 8.48 20.38
N SER A 325 18.85 8.24 19.08
CA SER A 325 17.52 7.90 18.57
C SER A 325 17.09 6.54 19.13
N PHE A 326 15.87 6.46 19.64
CA PHE A 326 15.38 5.26 20.31
C PHE A 326 15.43 4.01 19.42
N HIS A 327 15.15 4.18 18.13
CA HIS A 327 15.16 3.09 17.13
C HIS A 327 16.57 2.65 16.69
N ASP A 328 17.63 3.22 17.29
CA ASP A 328 19.02 2.76 17.10
C ASP A 328 19.46 1.72 18.13
N LEU A 329 18.65 1.52 19.18
CA LEU A 329 18.90 0.58 20.27
C LEU A 329 18.62 -0.88 19.87
N GLU A 330 19.30 -1.83 20.50
CA GLU A 330 19.05 -3.25 20.30
C GLU A 330 17.62 -3.63 20.70
N ASN A 331 17.01 -4.55 19.94
CA ASN A 331 15.61 -4.95 20.06
C ASN A 331 14.59 -3.81 19.82
N THR A 332 14.90 -2.90 18.91
CA THR A 332 13.94 -1.94 18.33
C THR A 332 13.77 -2.15 16.82
N LEU A 333 12.70 -1.59 16.25
CA LEU A 333 12.45 -1.60 14.81
C LEU A 333 13.41 -0.62 14.11
N PRO A 334 14.05 -0.99 12.99
CA PRO A 334 15.05 -0.14 12.35
C PRO A 334 14.43 1.03 11.58
N ASN A 335 15.17 2.13 11.43
CA ASN A 335 14.90 3.15 10.42
C ASN A 335 15.33 2.66 9.01
N PRO A 336 14.70 3.13 7.93
CA PRO A 336 13.51 3.99 7.87
C PRO A 336 12.19 3.27 8.25
N SER A 337 11.08 4.03 8.32
CA SER A 337 9.73 3.45 8.31
C SER A 337 9.47 2.57 7.08
N SER A 338 8.43 1.76 7.10
CA SER A 338 8.09 0.86 5.98
C SER A 338 6.94 1.38 5.12
N GLU A 339 6.89 0.97 3.86
CA GLU A 339 5.83 1.21 2.88
C GLU A 339 5.04 -0.09 2.68
N SER A 340 3.72 -0.06 2.90
CA SER A 340 2.85 -1.24 2.73
C SER A 340 2.11 -1.27 1.40
N GLY A 341 2.29 -0.28 0.54
CA GLY A 341 1.66 -0.22 -0.78
C GLY A 341 2.09 -1.34 -1.74
N MET A 342 3.17 -2.04 -1.42
CA MET A 342 3.58 -3.27 -2.08
C MET A 342 4.24 -4.22 -1.08
N ILE A 343 3.78 -5.47 -1.03
CA ILE A 343 4.30 -6.49 -0.10
C ILE A 343 4.41 -7.81 -0.84
N LEU A 344 5.59 -8.43 -0.80
CA LEU A 344 5.77 -9.80 -1.28
C LEU A 344 5.83 -10.74 -0.08
N ILE A 345 4.93 -11.71 -0.01
CA ILE A 345 4.78 -12.55 1.18
C ILE A 345 4.41 -13.99 0.85
N ASN A 346 5.01 -14.94 1.58
CA ASN A 346 4.59 -16.34 1.63
C ASN A 346 3.69 -16.53 2.85
N LYS A 347 2.39 -16.74 2.61
CA LYS A 347 1.37 -16.86 3.66
C LYS A 347 1.64 -18.02 4.63
N THR A 348 2.20 -19.12 4.15
CA THR A 348 2.47 -20.30 4.99
C THR A 348 3.61 -20.02 5.96
N LYS A 349 4.72 -19.41 5.49
CA LYS A 349 5.86 -19.01 6.32
C LYS A 349 5.50 -17.88 7.29
N HIS A 350 4.58 -16.99 6.91
CA HIS A 350 4.20 -15.81 7.67
C HIS A 350 2.77 -15.84 8.24
N SER A 351 2.18 -17.02 8.44
CA SER A 351 0.78 -17.13 8.90
C SER A 351 0.55 -16.42 10.23
N LYS A 352 1.46 -16.62 11.19
CA LYS A 352 1.44 -15.95 12.51
C LYS A 352 1.73 -14.45 12.41
N THR A 353 2.62 -14.05 11.51
CA THR A 353 2.86 -12.62 11.22
C THR A 353 1.60 -11.94 10.69
N LEU A 354 0.88 -12.59 9.77
CA LEU A 354 -0.38 -12.07 9.22
C LEU A 354 -1.49 -12.02 10.27
N LEU A 355 -1.59 -13.00 11.18
CA LEU A 355 -2.54 -12.95 12.30
C LEU A 355 -2.26 -11.76 13.22
N LEU A 356 -1.00 -11.56 13.62
CA LEU A 356 -0.63 -10.44 14.49
C LEU A 356 -0.76 -9.09 13.78
N SER A 357 -0.41 -9.00 12.50
CA SER A 357 -0.65 -7.80 11.68
C SER A 357 -2.15 -7.50 11.55
N LEU A 358 -2.99 -8.51 11.32
CA LEU A 358 -4.45 -8.35 11.28
C LEU A 358 -4.96 -7.78 12.61
N TYR A 359 -4.52 -8.31 13.76
CA TYR A 359 -4.88 -7.78 15.07
C TYR A 359 -4.50 -6.29 15.21
N TYR A 360 -3.28 -5.92 14.80
CA TYR A 360 -2.86 -4.51 14.79
C TYR A 360 -3.71 -3.64 13.88
N ASN A 361 -4.17 -4.15 12.73
CA ASN A 361 -5.00 -3.40 11.79
C ASN A 361 -6.46 -3.27 12.28
N ILE A 362 -7.04 -4.34 12.84
CA ILE A 362 -8.40 -4.31 13.41
C ILE A 362 -8.48 -3.25 14.51
N PHE A 363 -7.47 -3.18 15.38
CA PHE A 363 -7.39 -2.19 16.46
C PHE A 363 -6.59 -0.94 16.07
N GLY A 364 -6.15 -0.83 14.82
CA GLY A 364 -5.27 0.21 14.31
C GLY A 364 -5.82 1.61 14.47
N PRO A 365 -7.00 1.92 13.86
CA PRO A 365 -7.58 3.27 13.90
C PRO A 365 -7.83 3.84 15.30
N LYS A 366 -7.92 2.95 16.31
CA LYS A 366 -8.14 3.37 17.70
C LYS A 366 -6.87 3.36 18.55
N LEU A 367 -5.93 2.45 18.28
CA LEU A 367 -4.83 2.12 19.18
C LEU A 367 -3.49 2.05 18.43
N TYR A 368 -3.31 1.04 17.57
CA TYR A 368 -1.98 0.68 17.08
C TYR A 368 -1.42 1.63 16.03
N TYR A 369 -2.25 2.25 15.19
CA TYR A 369 -1.74 3.24 14.22
C TYR A 369 -1.11 4.42 14.97
N THR A 370 -1.84 4.96 15.96
CA THR A 370 -1.31 6.02 16.84
C THR A 370 -0.02 5.60 17.58
N LEU A 371 0.06 4.35 18.07
CA LEU A 371 1.28 3.86 18.73
C LEU A 371 2.48 3.76 17.75
N PHE A 372 2.23 3.44 16.48
CA PHE A 372 3.26 3.26 15.47
C PHE A 372 3.78 4.57 14.88
N SER A 373 2.91 5.55 14.63
CA SER A 373 3.26 6.81 13.96
C SER A 373 3.19 8.05 14.84
N GLN A 374 2.48 8.00 15.97
CA GLN A 374 2.27 9.14 16.85
C GLN A 374 1.76 10.38 16.11
N GLY A 375 0.81 10.20 15.19
CA GLY A 375 0.20 11.26 14.40
C GLY A 375 1.07 11.78 13.25
N SER A 376 2.28 11.24 13.05
CA SER A 376 3.20 11.66 11.99
C SER A 376 2.76 11.18 10.60
N ALA A 377 3.49 11.63 9.58
CA ALA A 377 3.19 11.38 8.18
C ALA A 377 3.09 9.87 7.84
N GLY A 378 2.06 9.53 7.07
CA GLY A 378 1.79 8.15 6.65
C GLY A 378 1.19 7.28 7.76
N GLU A 379 0.52 7.85 8.75
CA GLU A 379 -0.21 7.06 9.77
C GLU A 379 -1.22 6.09 9.13
N GLY A 380 -1.10 4.80 9.46
CA GLY A 380 -1.89 3.73 8.87
C GLY A 380 -1.31 2.34 9.14
N ASP A 381 -1.52 1.42 8.20
CA ASP A 381 -1.11 0.02 8.27
C ASP A 381 0.39 -0.22 8.05
N LYS A 382 1.13 0.80 7.61
CA LYS A 382 2.48 0.64 7.06
C LYS A 382 3.46 -0.10 7.99
N GLU A 383 3.36 0.11 9.30
CA GLU A 383 4.23 -0.52 10.30
C GLU A 383 3.75 -1.87 10.80
N THR A 384 2.50 -2.23 10.53
CA THR A 384 1.86 -3.38 11.17
C THR A 384 2.51 -4.72 10.79
N PHE A 385 2.96 -4.86 9.54
CA PHE A 385 3.56 -6.09 9.02
C PHE A 385 4.97 -6.32 9.57
N ILE A 386 5.83 -5.29 9.50
CA ILE A 386 7.20 -5.37 10.02
C ILE A 386 7.21 -5.52 11.54
N ALA A 387 6.33 -4.79 12.23
CA ALA A 387 6.19 -4.87 13.68
C ALA A 387 5.72 -6.27 14.13
N ALA A 388 4.80 -6.89 13.38
CA ALA A 388 4.36 -8.26 13.66
C ALA A 388 5.47 -9.29 13.40
N ALA A 389 6.21 -9.18 12.30
CA ALA A 389 7.33 -10.07 12.00
C ALA A 389 8.43 -9.96 13.06
N PHE A 390 8.79 -8.73 13.44
CA PHE A 390 9.76 -8.42 14.48
C PHE A 390 9.37 -9.04 15.85
N VAL A 391 8.15 -8.80 16.33
CA VAL A 391 7.69 -9.32 17.63
C VAL A 391 7.67 -10.85 17.68
N LEU A 392 7.43 -11.52 16.56
CA LEU A 392 7.41 -12.98 16.46
C LEU A 392 8.78 -13.59 16.15
N GLY A 393 9.81 -12.78 15.93
CA GLY A 393 11.13 -13.25 15.51
C GLY A 393 11.16 -13.85 14.11
N ASN A 394 10.17 -13.53 13.26
CA ASN A 394 10.11 -14.00 11.89
C ASN A 394 11.03 -13.15 10.99
N LYS A 395 11.76 -13.82 10.10
CA LYS A 395 12.65 -13.15 9.15
C LYS A 395 11.84 -12.29 8.17
N TYR A 396 12.33 -11.11 7.85
CA TYR A 396 11.80 -10.27 6.78
C TYR A 396 12.94 -9.50 6.14
N TYR A 397 12.78 -9.13 4.88
CA TYR A 397 13.71 -8.24 4.19
C TYR A 397 13.04 -6.90 3.95
N GLN A 398 13.61 -5.83 4.49
CA GLN A 398 13.28 -4.48 4.06
C GLN A 398 14.31 -4.05 3.02
N VAL A 399 13.85 -3.67 1.83
CA VAL A 399 14.69 -3.19 0.74
C VAL A 399 15.56 -2.03 1.23
N LEU A 400 16.85 -2.03 0.87
CA LEU A 400 17.79 -1.01 1.33
C LEU A 400 17.68 0.28 0.54
N GLN A 401 17.43 0.17 -0.77
CA GLN A 401 17.27 1.33 -1.64
C GLN A 401 16.10 2.20 -1.18
N PRO A 402 16.34 3.50 -0.90
CA PRO A 402 15.24 4.43 -0.67
C PRO A 402 14.40 4.57 -1.94
N PHE A 403 13.12 4.90 -1.79
CA PHE A 403 12.30 5.25 -2.95
C PHE A 403 12.86 6.50 -3.63
N LYS A 404 12.58 6.63 -4.93
CA LYS A 404 12.95 7.79 -5.75
C LYS A 404 11.73 8.67 -5.98
N PHE A 405 11.83 9.97 -5.70
CA PHE A 405 10.82 10.92 -6.16
C PHE A 405 10.83 11.02 -7.69
N ILE A 406 9.68 10.79 -8.32
CA ILE A 406 9.47 10.94 -9.75
C ILE A 406 8.48 12.08 -9.98
N GLY A 407 8.80 12.99 -10.89
CA GLY A 407 8.07 14.24 -11.05
C GLY A 407 8.72 15.17 -12.07
N TYR A 408 8.27 16.42 -12.08
CA TYR A 408 8.74 17.44 -13.01
C TYR A 408 8.99 18.77 -12.31
N HIS A 409 9.81 19.62 -12.93
CA HIS A 409 9.99 21.00 -12.48
C HIS A 409 9.00 21.91 -13.20
N TYR A 410 8.28 22.74 -12.45
CA TYR A 410 7.38 23.76 -12.98
C TYR A 410 7.37 24.97 -12.04
N ASP A 411 7.49 26.16 -12.63
CA ASP A 411 7.57 27.43 -11.91
C ASP A 411 8.62 27.43 -10.77
N GLY A 412 9.82 26.94 -11.08
CA GLY A 412 10.95 26.87 -10.15
C GLY A 412 10.84 25.82 -9.03
N ASN A 413 9.73 25.06 -8.97
CA ASN A 413 9.48 24.06 -7.94
C ASN A 413 9.45 22.64 -8.53
N PHE A 414 9.95 21.67 -7.76
CA PHE A 414 9.79 20.26 -8.09
C PHE A 414 8.39 19.78 -7.65
N ASN A 415 7.66 19.19 -8.59
CA ASN A 415 6.33 18.63 -8.39
C ASN A 415 6.45 17.11 -8.42
N SER A 416 6.49 16.48 -7.24
CA SER A 416 6.47 15.03 -7.12
C SER A 416 5.11 14.47 -7.55
N LYS A 417 5.13 13.39 -8.33
CA LYS A 417 3.93 12.71 -8.88
C LYS A 417 3.90 11.22 -8.61
N ALA A 418 5.05 10.62 -8.31
CA ALA A 418 5.13 9.21 -7.94
C ALA A 418 6.36 8.94 -7.06
N LEU A 419 6.28 7.85 -6.32
CA LEU A 419 7.41 7.27 -5.60
C LEU A 419 7.84 6.00 -6.34
N GLY A 420 9.08 5.97 -6.85
CA GLY A 420 9.66 4.81 -7.51
C GLY A 420 10.33 3.89 -6.50
N GLN A 421 9.81 2.67 -6.33
CA GLN A 421 10.40 1.66 -5.44
C GLN A 421 11.30 0.69 -6.21
N ALA A 422 12.44 0.34 -5.60
CA ALA A 422 13.49 -0.45 -6.23
C ALA A 422 13.14 -1.94 -6.42
N ASP A 423 13.84 -2.59 -7.36
CA ASP A 423 13.85 -4.05 -7.53
C ASP A 423 14.45 -4.74 -6.29
N PRO A 424 13.66 -5.55 -5.55
CA PRO A 424 14.11 -6.18 -4.32
C PRO A 424 15.09 -7.32 -4.57
N VAL A 425 15.12 -7.89 -5.79
CA VAL A 425 16.03 -8.99 -6.12
C VAL A 425 17.44 -8.46 -6.27
N THR A 426 17.62 -7.44 -7.13
CA THR A 426 18.90 -6.79 -7.34
C THR A 426 19.41 -6.12 -6.05
N ASP A 427 18.51 -5.48 -5.29
CA ASP A 427 18.83 -4.89 -3.99
C ASP A 427 19.36 -5.94 -2.99
N TYR A 428 18.68 -7.08 -2.86
CA TYR A 428 19.12 -8.16 -1.98
C TYR A 428 20.44 -8.80 -2.40
N GLU A 429 20.68 -8.96 -3.71
CA GLU A 429 21.96 -9.41 -4.22
C GLU A 429 23.10 -8.46 -3.84
N ASN A 430 22.85 -7.15 -3.86
CA ASN A 430 23.83 -6.17 -3.41
C ASN A 430 24.04 -6.21 -1.89
N PHE A 431 22.97 -6.39 -1.11
CA PHE A 431 23.07 -6.62 0.34
C PHE A 431 23.99 -7.83 0.64
N LEU A 432 23.83 -8.94 -0.09
CA LEU A 432 24.69 -10.11 0.05
C LEU A 432 26.16 -9.84 -0.33
N LYS A 433 26.41 -8.87 -1.21
CA LYS A 433 27.77 -8.39 -1.56
C LYS A 433 28.34 -7.40 -0.54
N GLY A 434 27.54 -6.95 0.42
CA GLY A 434 27.94 -6.02 1.48
C GLY A 434 27.35 -4.62 1.39
N SER A 435 26.37 -4.35 0.51
CA SER A 435 25.64 -3.08 0.55
C SER A 435 24.86 -3.00 1.86
N HIS A 436 24.85 -1.83 2.49
CA HIS A 436 24.22 -1.63 3.80
C HIS A 436 23.86 -0.15 3.98
N LEU A 437 23.02 0.15 4.96
CA LEU A 437 22.81 1.51 5.42
C LEU A 437 23.92 1.91 6.38
N ASP A 438 24.49 3.09 6.19
CA ASP A 438 25.41 3.69 7.15
C ASP A 438 24.68 4.16 8.42
N ASP A 439 25.46 4.75 9.32
CA ASP A 439 24.98 5.26 10.59
C ASP A 439 24.02 6.45 10.47
N TYR A 440 23.80 6.99 9.27
CA TYR A 440 22.87 8.07 8.96
C TYR A 440 21.74 7.63 8.01
N ASN A 441 21.52 6.31 7.88
CA ASN A 441 20.56 5.69 6.98
C ASN A 441 20.80 6.01 5.49
N ASN A 442 22.01 6.40 5.10
CA ASN A 442 22.38 6.51 3.69
C ASN A 442 22.81 5.15 3.18
N LEU A 443 22.38 4.81 1.96
CA LEU A 443 22.82 3.58 1.32
C LEU A 443 24.30 3.67 0.93
N ILE A 444 25.07 2.68 1.39
CA ILE A 444 26.44 2.42 0.97
C ILE A 444 26.46 1.20 0.06
N ASP A 445 26.90 1.41 -1.18
CA ASP A 445 27.03 0.38 -2.19
C ASP A 445 28.28 -0.48 -1.97
N ALA A 446 28.11 -1.81 -2.04
CA ALA A 446 29.23 -2.74 -2.12
C ALA A 446 30.06 -2.53 -3.40
N PRO A 447 31.36 -2.88 -3.40
CA PRO A 447 32.14 -2.96 -4.63
C PRO A 447 31.45 -3.86 -5.67
N ASN A 448 31.31 -3.35 -6.90
CA ASN A 448 30.62 -4.02 -8.00
C ASN A 448 29.11 -4.29 -7.73
N SER A 449 28.46 -3.47 -6.91
CA SER A 449 27.00 -3.45 -6.84
C SER A 449 26.40 -3.05 -8.19
N VAL A 450 25.20 -3.56 -8.47
CA VAL A 450 24.43 -3.17 -9.66
C VAL A 450 23.30 -2.29 -9.17
N LYS A 451 23.17 -1.08 -9.72
CA LYS A 451 22.07 -0.18 -9.34
C LYS A 451 20.71 -0.88 -9.57
N PRO A 452 19.90 -1.10 -8.53
CA PRO A 452 18.56 -1.65 -8.72
C PRO A 452 17.69 -0.68 -9.52
N ASP A 453 16.98 -1.21 -10.51
CA ASP A 453 16.02 -0.44 -11.28
C ASP A 453 14.76 -0.13 -10.45
N ILE A 454 13.96 0.82 -10.91
CA ILE A 454 12.62 1.03 -10.36
C ILE A 454 11.74 -0.14 -10.82
N PHE A 455 11.15 -0.84 -9.85
CA PHE A 455 10.26 -1.96 -10.09
C PHE A 455 8.78 -1.55 -9.98
N PHE A 456 8.47 -0.65 -9.06
CA PHE A 456 7.11 -0.17 -8.81
C PHE A 456 7.05 1.35 -8.83
N MET A 457 5.94 1.87 -9.33
CA MET A 457 5.59 3.28 -9.32
C MET A 457 4.35 3.45 -8.44
N HIS A 458 4.54 3.95 -7.22
CA HIS A 458 3.41 4.33 -6.35
C HIS A 458 2.89 5.71 -6.76
N LEU A 459 1.74 5.73 -7.43
CA LEU A 459 1.10 6.92 -8.00
C LEU A 459 0.12 7.56 -6.99
N SER A 460 0.60 7.81 -5.78
CA SER A 460 -0.24 8.18 -4.64
C SER A 460 -0.90 9.56 -4.77
N TYR A 461 -0.23 10.51 -5.44
CA TYR A 461 -0.74 11.86 -5.69
C TYR A 461 -0.18 12.50 -6.99
N PRO A 462 -1.04 12.98 -7.91
CA PRO A 462 -2.47 12.74 -7.95
C PRO A 462 -2.74 11.28 -8.32
N LYS A 463 -3.81 10.69 -7.77
CA LYS A 463 -4.28 9.39 -8.25
C LYS A 463 -4.73 9.55 -9.71
N LEU A 464 -4.60 8.49 -10.50
CA LEU A 464 -4.99 8.48 -11.92
C LEU A 464 -6.51 8.49 -12.13
N ILE A 465 -7.17 9.51 -11.61
CA ILE A 465 -8.60 9.75 -11.72
C ILE A 465 -8.77 10.90 -12.72
N PRO A 466 -9.33 10.66 -13.93
CA PRO A 466 -9.25 11.60 -15.03
C PRO A 466 -9.74 13.01 -14.71
N PHE A 467 -10.85 13.13 -13.99
CA PHE A 467 -11.38 14.43 -13.65
C PHE A 467 -10.50 15.20 -12.66
N ALA A 468 -9.87 14.51 -11.71
CA ALA A 468 -8.97 15.15 -10.75
C ALA A 468 -7.74 15.65 -11.49
N LEU A 469 -7.17 14.82 -12.38
CA LEU A 469 -6.01 15.21 -13.20
C LEU A 469 -6.25 16.47 -14.03
N LEU A 470 -7.46 16.66 -14.55
CA LEU A 470 -7.80 17.81 -15.40
C LEU A 470 -8.29 19.02 -14.61
N ASN A 471 -9.14 18.83 -13.60
CA ASN A 471 -9.65 19.93 -12.78
C ASN A 471 -8.57 20.54 -11.89
N ASP A 472 -7.60 19.74 -11.47
CA ASP A 472 -6.49 20.19 -10.62
C ASP A 472 -5.27 20.64 -11.46
N ASP A 473 -5.45 20.83 -12.77
CA ASP A 473 -4.40 21.26 -13.72
C ASP A 473 -3.14 20.38 -13.68
N GLU A 474 -3.27 19.07 -13.47
CA GLU A 474 -2.10 18.20 -13.25
C GLU A 474 -1.37 17.85 -14.54
N ILE A 475 -2.13 17.60 -15.60
CA ILE A 475 -1.61 17.24 -16.93
C ILE A 475 -1.72 18.36 -17.97
N ILE A 476 -2.56 19.36 -17.71
CA ILE A 476 -2.76 20.54 -18.56
C ILE A 476 -2.84 21.76 -17.64
N LYS A 477 -1.97 22.76 -17.86
CA LYS A 477 -1.93 23.98 -17.05
C LYS A 477 -2.84 25.04 -17.66
N SER A 478 -4.08 25.16 -17.16
CA SER A 478 -5.06 26.13 -17.67
C SER A 478 -4.55 27.57 -17.68
N LYS A 479 -3.74 27.93 -16.68
CA LYS A 479 -3.14 29.27 -16.52
C LYS A 479 -1.96 29.55 -17.48
N ASP A 480 -1.39 28.53 -18.10
CA ASP A 480 -0.24 28.64 -19.02
C ASP A 480 -0.67 28.22 -20.42
N GLN A 481 -1.67 28.92 -20.98
CA GLN A 481 -2.17 28.68 -22.35
C GLN A 481 -2.55 27.21 -22.63
N ASN A 482 -3.07 26.50 -21.62
CA ASN A 482 -3.37 25.07 -21.68
C ASN A 482 -2.14 24.19 -22.03
N LYS A 483 -0.96 24.56 -21.52
CA LYS A 483 0.27 23.78 -21.73
C LYS A 483 0.15 22.39 -21.12
N HIS A 484 0.46 21.37 -21.92
CA HIS A 484 0.54 19.98 -21.48
C HIS A 484 1.83 19.73 -20.70
N ILE A 485 1.75 18.85 -19.69
CA ILE A 485 2.84 18.53 -18.77
C ILE A 485 3.04 17.03 -18.68
N ARG A 486 4.31 16.59 -18.75
CA ARG A 486 4.69 15.22 -18.42
C ARG A 486 4.89 15.09 -16.91
N MET A 487 4.06 14.28 -16.26
CA MET A 487 4.08 14.06 -14.82
C MET A 487 5.25 13.17 -14.36
N TYR A 488 5.66 12.19 -15.18
CA TYR A 488 6.57 11.12 -14.76
C TYR A 488 7.91 11.18 -15.51
N LEU A 489 8.49 12.37 -15.67
CA LEU A 489 9.78 12.55 -16.32
C LEU A 489 10.88 11.69 -15.66
N SER A 490 11.82 11.22 -16.48
CA SER A 490 12.91 10.30 -16.13
C SER A 490 12.44 8.88 -15.72
N SER A 491 11.21 8.49 -16.04
CA SER A 491 10.71 7.13 -15.81
C SER A 491 11.00 6.20 -16.99
N THR A 492 11.14 6.74 -18.21
CA THR A 492 11.39 5.93 -19.41
C THR A 492 12.73 5.22 -19.39
N GLU A 493 13.79 5.89 -18.94
CA GLU A 493 15.12 5.29 -18.75
C GLU A 493 15.06 4.08 -17.81
N ALA A 494 14.29 4.18 -16.72
CA ALA A 494 14.13 3.09 -15.75
C ALA A 494 13.23 1.95 -16.27
N ALA A 495 12.23 2.26 -17.09
CA ALA A 495 11.26 1.28 -17.59
C ALA A 495 11.73 0.54 -18.86
N GLY A 496 12.57 1.17 -19.68
CA GLY A 496 12.86 0.73 -21.05
C GLY A 496 11.72 0.98 -22.04
N TYR A 497 10.73 1.80 -21.68
CA TYR A 497 9.62 2.23 -22.52
C TYR A 497 9.01 3.53 -21.97
N ASP A 498 8.27 4.27 -22.80
CA ASP A 498 7.56 5.46 -22.35
C ASP A 498 6.42 5.09 -21.39
N PHE A 499 6.68 5.22 -20.09
CA PHE A 499 5.75 4.83 -19.03
C PHE A 499 4.51 5.70 -19.03
N GLU A 500 4.69 7.02 -19.05
CA GLU A 500 3.57 7.96 -18.99
C GLU A 500 2.66 7.81 -20.21
N LEU A 501 3.23 7.78 -21.41
CA LEU A 501 2.47 7.55 -22.63
C LEU A 501 1.66 6.25 -22.52
N ARG A 502 2.30 5.15 -22.12
CA ARG A 502 1.62 3.86 -21.98
C ARG A 502 0.45 3.92 -20.98
N ILE A 503 0.67 4.52 -19.81
CA ILE A 503 -0.39 4.64 -18.80
C ILE A 503 -1.56 5.50 -19.31
N PHE A 504 -1.28 6.61 -19.99
CA PHE A 504 -2.34 7.44 -20.58
C PHE A 504 -3.03 6.76 -21.77
N GLN A 505 -2.35 5.91 -22.53
CA GLN A 505 -2.99 5.06 -23.53
C GLN A 505 -3.95 4.04 -22.90
N ILE A 506 -3.52 3.38 -21.82
CA ILE A 506 -4.35 2.44 -21.04
C ILE A 506 -5.62 3.14 -20.54
N LEU A 507 -5.43 4.27 -19.83
CA LEU A 507 -6.51 5.05 -19.24
C LEU A 507 -7.49 5.55 -20.30
N THR A 508 -6.97 6.14 -21.37
CA THR A 508 -7.80 6.75 -22.42
C THR A 508 -8.57 5.68 -23.20
N ALA A 509 -7.93 4.55 -23.53
CA ALA A 509 -8.61 3.46 -24.22
C ALA A 509 -9.71 2.79 -23.38
N ALA A 510 -9.49 2.69 -22.06
CA ALA A 510 -10.48 2.11 -21.15
C ALA A 510 -11.75 2.98 -21.02
N LEU A 511 -11.65 4.31 -21.19
CA LEU A 511 -12.75 5.26 -20.96
C LEU A 511 -13.39 5.78 -22.25
N CYS A 512 -12.59 6.04 -23.29
CA CYS A 512 -12.98 6.89 -24.39
C CYS A 512 -13.32 6.10 -25.66
N GLU A 513 -14.59 6.19 -26.06
CA GLU A 513 -15.09 5.46 -27.24
C GLU A 513 -14.44 5.90 -28.55
N ASP A 514 -14.10 7.18 -28.64
CA ASP A 514 -13.50 7.80 -29.82
C ASP A 514 -11.98 7.63 -29.91
N TYR A 515 -11.35 7.04 -28.88
CA TYR A 515 -9.94 6.71 -28.94
C TYR A 515 -9.73 5.50 -29.86
N LYS A 516 -9.18 5.76 -31.05
CA LYS A 516 -8.97 4.78 -32.13
C LYS A 516 -7.52 4.36 -32.31
N ASP A 517 -6.62 4.98 -31.56
CA ASP A 517 -5.19 4.64 -31.60
C ASP A 517 -4.93 3.29 -30.97
N TYR A 518 -3.74 2.73 -31.27
CA TYR A 518 -3.30 1.47 -30.69
C TYR A 518 -3.41 1.51 -29.15
N SER A 519 -4.20 0.57 -28.64
CA SER A 519 -4.24 0.20 -27.24
C SER A 519 -3.98 -1.30 -27.14
N PRO A 520 -3.15 -1.76 -26.20
CA PRO A 520 -3.02 -3.18 -25.89
C PRO A 520 -4.28 -3.77 -25.22
N ILE A 521 -5.32 -2.96 -25.00
CA ILE A 521 -6.55 -3.30 -24.29
C ILE A 521 -7.71 -3.38 -25.27
N SER A 522 -8.48 -4.48 -25.24
CA SER A 522 -9.70 -4.65 -26.04
C SER A 522 -10.99 -4.25 -25.32
N GLU A 523 -10.95 -4.14 -23.99
CA GLU A 523 -12.14 -3.95 -23.15
C GLU A 523 -12.25 -2.53 -22.59
N ARG A 524 -13.40 -1.91 -22.80
CA ARG A 524 -13.72 -0.59 -22.27
C ARG A 524 -14.47 -0.76 -20.96
N LEU A 525 -14.17 0.05 -19.96
CA LEU A 525 -14.89 0.08 -18.68
C LEU A 525 -16.19 0.89 -18.75
N ILE A 526 -16.84 0.92 -19.92
CA ILE A 526 -18.06 1.68 -20.14
C ILE A 526 -19.19 1.04 -19.32
N GLY A 527 -19.82 1.85 -18.46
CA GLY A 527 -20.96 1.41 -17.67
C GLY A 527 -20.63 1.00 -16.23
N LEU A 528 -19.36 1.01 -15.84
CA LEU A 528 -19.03 1.04 -14.41
C LEU A 528 -19.61 2.30 -13.77
N LYS A 529 -19.87 2.22 -12.46
CA LYS A 529 -20.51 3.27 -11.67
C LYS A 529 -19.63 4.52 -11.45
N PHE A 530 -18.75 4.84 -12.38
CA PHE A 530 -17.86 6.01 -12.33
C PHE A 530 -18.61 7.31 -12.05
N LYS A 531 -19.79 7.52 -12.64
CA LYS A 531 -20.59 8.71 -12.35
C LYS A 531 -21.02 8.80 -10.88
N GLU A 532 -21.34 7.67 -10.25
CA GLU A 532 -21.69 7.60 -8.83
C GLU A 532 -20.45 7.90 -7.97
N TYR A 533 -19.29 7.38 -8.37
CA TYR A 533 -18.04 7.51 -7.63
C TYR A 533 -17.36 8.88 -7.79
N TRP A 534 -17.48 9.48 -8.97
CA TRP A 534 -16.73 10.68 -9.38
C TRP A 534 -17.64 11.91 -9.53
N GLY A 535 -18.95 11.75 -9.35
CA GLY A 535 -19.95 12.82 -9.45
C GLY A 535 -20.24 13.30 -10.88
N GLN A 536 -19.50 12.79 -11.88
CA GLN A 536 -19.62 13.16 -13.27
C GLN A 536 -19.22 12.01 -14.18
N ASP A 537 -19.69 12.06 -15.43
CA ASP A 537 -19.35 11.05 -16.42
C ASP A 537 -17.90 11.26 -16.88
N PRO A 538 -16.98 10.30 -16.69
CA PRO A 538 -15.60 10.48 -17.14
C PRO A 538 -15.44 10.70 -18.64
N LYS A 539 -16.44 10.32 -19.45
CA LYS A 539 -16.43 10.54 -20.89
C LYS A 539 -16.37 12.02 -21.26
N THR A 540 -16.79 12.94 -20.39
CA THR A 540 -16.72 14.38 -20.64
C THR A 540 -15.29 14.89 -20.77
N PHE A 541 -14.30 14.13 -20.29
CA PHE A 541 -12.89 14.47 -20.32
C PHE A 541 -12.12 13.85 -21.49
N CYS A 542 -12.80 13.01 -22.28
CA CYS A 542 -12.15 12.27 -23.37
C CYS A 542 -11.45 13.16 -24.40
N PRO A 543 -11.99 14.31 -24.85
CA PRO A 543 -11.28 15.20 -25.76
C PRO A 543 -9.91 15.62 -25.23
N GLN A 544 -9.84 16.05 -23.96
CA GLN A 544 -8.59 16.49 -23.33
C GLN A 544 -7.63 15.33 -23.09
N LEU A 545 -8.12 14.15 -22.70
CA LEU A 545 -7.28 12.95 -22.51
C LEU A 545 -6.67 12.47 -23.84
N ILE A 546 -7.48 12.44 -24.90
CA ILE A 546 -7.02 12.05 -26.24
C ILE A 546 -5.97 13.05 -26.75
N ASP A 547 -6.22 14.35 -26.58
CA ASP A 547 -5.26 15.40 -26.93
C ASP A 547 -3.97 15.29 -26.11
N HIS A 548 -4.07 14.96 -24.82
CA HIS A 548 -2.91 14.72 -23.99
C HIS A 548 -2.09 13.50 -24.43
N VAL A 549 -2.74 12.37 -24.78
CA VAL A 549 -2.05 11.22 -25.36
C VAL A 549 -1.35 11.60 -26.67
N LYS A 550 -1.98 12.41 -27.52
CA LYS A 550 -1.36 12.90 -28.76
C LYS A 550 -0.12 13.74 -28.45
N PHE A 551 -0.19 14.66 -27.50
CA PHE A 551 0.95 15.43 -27.03
C PHE A 551 2.11 14.52 -26.57
N LEU A 552 1.83 13.49 -25.76
CA LEU A 552 2.85 12.56 -25.26
C LEU A 552 3.53 11.78 -26.40
N LYS A 553 2.80 11.44 -27.47
CA LYS A 553 3.36 10.79 -28.68
C LYS A 553 4.23 11.72 -29.51
N GLU A 554 3.83 12.98 -29.65
CA GLU A 554 4.58 13.99 -30.40
C GLU A 554 5.82 14.47 -29.63
N ASN A 555 5.85 14.27 -28.32
CA ASN A 555 6.92 14.68 -27.42
C ASN A 555 7.38 13.51 -26.54
N PRO A 556 7.89 12.40 -27.12
CA PRO A 556 8.33 11.25 -26.35
C PRO A 556 9.43 11.67 -25.37
N GLU A 557 9.43 11.03 -24.20
CA GLU A 557 10.56 11.13 -23.25
C GLU A 557 11.79 10.42 -23.82
#